data_AF-A0A329ZQH6-F1
#
_entry.id   AF-A0A329ZQH6-F1
#
_cell.length_a   1.000
_cell.length_b   1.000
_cell.length_c   1.000
_cell.angle_alpha   90.00
_cell.angle_beta   90.00
_cell.angle_gamma   90.00
#
_symmetry.space_group_name_H-M   'P 1'
#
loop_
_entity.id
_entity.type
_entity.pdbx_description
1 polymer ?
#
loop_
_entity_poly.entity_id
_entity_poly.type
_entity_poly.pdbx_seq_one_letter_code
_entity_poly.pdbx_strand_id
1 'polypeptide(L)'
;MKDTIEINIEDKRFSISLAPLSEYARKEIREFFNTNGEQKRVKLVELLQAYVMKTQEHAQLYYKIERLYNDIETTTHKPAQVDVLN
;
A
#
# COMPACT_ATOMS: atom_id res chain seq x y z
N MET A 1 -17.12 -10.51 5.53
CA MET A 1 -16.32 -11.12 4.43
C MET A 1 -15.61 -12.35 4.99
N LYS A 2 -15.42 -13.43 4.22
CA LYS A 2 -14.67 -14.62 4.70
C LYS A 2 -13.22 -14.25 4.99
N ASP A 3 -12.69 -14.47 6.19
CA ASP A 3 -11.31 -14.05 6.51
C ASP A 3 -10.22 -14.91 5.87
N THR A 4 -10.56 -15.97 5.13
CA THR A 4 -9.59 -16.84 4.44
C THR A 4 -9.78 -16.74 2.93
N ILE A 5 -8.70 -16.92 2.16
CA ILE A 5 -8.75 -17.11 0.71
C ILE A 5 -7.95 -18.33 0.28
N GLU A 6 -8.40 -18.97 -0.80
CA GLU A 6 -7.63 -19.98 -1.51
C GLU A 6 -6.77 -19.31 -2.58
N ILE A 7 -5.49 -19.63 -2.64
CA ILE A 7 -4.55 -19.11 -3.65
C ILE A 7 -3.86 -20.25 -4.38
N ASN A 8 -3.44 -20.00 -5.61
CA ASN A 8 -2.69 -20.95 -6.43
C ASN A 8 -1.35 -20.34 -6.84
N ILE A 9 -0.25 -20.93 -6.35
CA ILE A 9 1.12 -20.54 -6.69
C ILE A 9 1.79 -21.73 -7.39
N GLU A 10 2.11 -21.58 -8.67
CA GLU A 10 2.76 -22.62 -9.48
C GLU A 10 2.12 -24.01 -9.31
N ASP A 11 0.79 -24.06 -9.43
CA ASP A 11 -0.06 -25.27 -9.30
C ASP A 11 -0.19 -25.83 -7.88
N LYS A 12 0.41 -25.19 -6.88
CA LYS A 12 0.22 -25.51 -5.46
C LYS A 12 -0.87 -24.62 -4.88
N ARG A 13 -1.85 -25.25 -4.25
CA ARG A 13 -2.96 -24.56 -3.58
C ARG A 13 -2.64 -24.33 -2.12
N PHE A 14 -2.94 -23.12 -1.65
CA PHE A 14 -2.78 -22.74 -0.25
C PHE A 14 -4.04 -22.04 0.23
N SER A 15 -4.36 -22.25 1.51
CA SER A 15 -5.40 -21.52 2.21
C SER A 15 -4.72 -20.52 3.15
N ILE A 16 -4.97 -19.22 2.95
CA ILE A 16 -4.32 -18.16 3.73
C ILE A 16 -5.35 -17.31 4.47
N SER A 17 -5.06 -17.02 5.74
CA SER A 17 -5.86 -16.10 6.55
C SER A 17 -5.46 -14.65 6.27
N LEU A 18 -6.47 -13.83 5.99
CA LEU A 18 -6.42 -12.39 5.82
C LEU A 18 -6.89 -11.63 7.06
N ALA A 19 -7.25 -12.33 8.15
CA ALA A 19 -7.68 -11.73 9.41
C ALA A 19 -6.75 -10.61 9.95
N PRO A 20 -5.40 -10.73 9.90
CA PRO A 20 -4.52 -9.68 10.45
C PRO A 20 -4.43 -8.43 9.56
N LEU A 21 -4.99 -8.44 8.36
CA LEU A 21 -4.86 -7.35 7.40
C LEU A 21 -5.98 -6.30 7.57
N SER A 22 -5.68 -5.05 7.22
CA SER A 22 -6.68 -4.00 7.08
C SER A 22 -7.65 -4.30 5.94
N GLU A 23 -8.86 -3.73 5.94
CA GLU A 23 -9.86 -3.97 4.88
C GLU A 23 -9.33 -3.66 3.48
N TYR A 24 -8.56 -2.57 3.35
CA TYR A 24 -7.90 -2.20 2.10
C TYR A 24 -6.93 -3.28 1.62
N ALA A 25 -6.04 -3.75 2.49
CA ALA A 25 -5.10 -4.82 2.15
C ALA A 25 -5.81 -6.15 1.84
N ARG A 26 -6.90 -6.48 2.55
CA ARG A 26 -7.73 -7.65 2.24
C ARG A 26 -8.30 -7.57 0.83
N LYS A 27 -8.74 -6.39 0.41
CA LYS A 27 -9.27 -6.15 -0.94
C LYS A 27 -8.18 -6.31 -2.00
N GLU A 28 -7.03 -5.66 -1.83
CA GLU A 28 -5.91 -5.76 -2.79
C GLU A 28 -5.43 -7.21 -2.96
N ILE A 29 -5.25 -7.94 -1.86
CA ILE A 29 -4.81 -9.35 -1.91
C ILE A 29 -5.86 -10.22 -2.64
N ARG A 30 -7.16 -9.97 -2.42
CA ARG A 30 -8.21 -10.69 -3.15
C ARG A 30 -8.19 -10.43 -4.63
N GLU A 31 -8.02 -9.17 -5.05
CA GLU A 31 -7.97 -8.76 -6.45
C GLU A 31 -6.71 -9.30 -7.14
N PHE A 32 -5.59 -9.39 -6.42
CA PHE A 32 -4.36 -9.95 -6.93
C PHE A 32 -4.48 -11.46 -7.24
N PHE A 33 -5.12 -12.22 -6.35
CA PHE A 33 -5.29 -13.68 -6.51
C PHE A 33 -6.58 -14.10 -7.21
N ASN A 34 -7.56 -13.21 -7.35
CA ASN A 34 -8.79 -13.47 -8.09
C ASN A 34 -9.06 -12.34 -9.09
N THR A 35 -9.04 -12.67 -10.38
CA THR A 35 -9.36 -11.72 -11.45
C THR A 35 -10.69 -12.15 -12.07
N ASN A 36 -11.66 -11.23 -12.16
CA ASN A 36 -13.00 -11.49 -12.71
C ASN A 36 -13.78 -12.64 -12.03
N GLY A 37 -13.53 -12.87 -10.75
CA GLY A 37 -14.18 -13.95 -9.98
C GLY A 37 -13.55 -15.33 -10.16
N GLU A 38 -12.49 -15.45 -10.96
CA GLU A 38 -11.73 -16.68 -11.15
C GLU A 38 -10.40 -16.65 -10.40
N GLN A 39 -10.02 -17.79 -9.81
CA GLN A 39 -8.75 -17.93 -9.10
C GLN A 39 -7.59 -17.90 -10.10
N LYS A 40 -6.74 -16.88 -9.99
CA LYS A 40 -5.56 -16.71 -10.84
C LYS A 40 -4.47 -17.68 -10.39
N ARG A 41 -3.86 -18.39 -11.35
CA ARG A 41 -2.57 -19.07 -11.13
C ARG A 41 -1.47 -18.02 -11.15
N VAL A 42 -0.73 -17.90 -10.05
CA VAL A 42 0.35 -16.92 -9.89
C VAL A 42 1.71 -17.62 -9.92
N LYS A 43 2.68 -17.07 -10.65
CA LYS A 43 4.07 -17.54 -10.64
C LYS A 43 4.84 -16.92 -9.47
N LEU A 44 5.88 -17.59 -8.99
CA LEU A 44 6.72 -17.05 -7.91
C LEU A 44 7.32 -15.68 -8.28
N VAL A 45 7.72 -15.50 -9.55
CA VAL A 45 8.26 -14.23 -10.04
C VAL A 45 7.24 -13.09 -9.95
N GLU A 46 5.95 -13.35 -10.20
CA GLU A 46 4.89 -12.34 -10.09
C GLU A 46 4.68 -11.90 -8.63
N LEU A 47 4.79 -12.84 -7.68
CA LEU A 47 4.73 -12.54 -6.25
C LEU A 47 5.90 -11.67 -5.81
N LEU A 48 7.12 -12.02 -6.25
CA LEU A 48 8.32 -11.24 -5.95
C LEU A 48 8.23 -9.83 -6.53
N GLN A 49 7.75 -9.69 -7.76
CA GLN A 49 7.52 -8.39 -8.39
C GLN A 49 6.49 -7.57 -7.61
N ALA A 50 5.36 -8.16 -7.23
CA ALA A 50 4.33 -7.49 -6.45
C ALA A 50 4.86 -7.01 -5.09
N TYR A 51 5.67 -7.84 -4.42
CA TYR A 51 6.32 -7.47 -3.15
C TYR A 51 7.27 -6.27 -3.31
N VAL A 52 8.12 -6.27 -4.34
CA VAL A 52 9.04 -5.17 -4.62
C VAL A 52 8.26 -3.89 -4.91
N MET A 53 7.24 -3.95 -5.76
CA MET A 53 6.40 -2.79 -6.10
C MET A 53 5.73 -2.21 -4.85
N LYS A 54 5.09 -3.05 -4.03
CA LYS A 54 4.41 -2.59 -2.80
C LYS A 54 5.38 -1.98 -1.78
N THR A 55 6.60 -2.51 -1.70
CA THR A 55 7.65 -1.94 -0.85
C THR A 55 8.10 -0.56 -1.36
N GLN A 56 8.24 -0.41 -2.67
CA GLN A 56 8.58 0.88 -3.30
C GLN A 56 7.45 1.91 -3.11
N GLU A 57 6.18 1.51 -3.30
CA GLU A 57 5.01 2.35 -3.04
C GLU A 57 4.99 2.85 -1.58
N HIS A 58 5.24 1.96 -0.62
CA HIS A 58 5.31 2.31 0.79
C HIS A 58 6.43 3.32 1.09
N ALA A 59 7.63 3.10 0.54
CA ALA A 59 8.75 4.04 0.70
C ALA A 59 8.44 5.42 0.12
N GLN A 60 7.80 5.48 -1.05
CA GLN A 60 7.38 6.74 -1.66
C GLN A 60 6.31 7.46 -0.83
N LEU A 61 5.34 6.72 -0.27
CA LEU A 61 4.31 7.28 0.59
C LEU A 61 4.93 7.90 1.84
N TYR A 62 5.85 7.18 2.49
CA TYR A 62 6.59 7.68 3.65
C TYR A 62 7.30 9.00 3.34
N TYR A 63 8.07 9.05 2.25
CA TYR A 63 8.77 10.26 1.83
C TYR A 63 7.84 11.45 1.56
N LYS A 64 6.68 11.19 0.93
CA LYS A 64 5.67 12.25 0.67
C LYS A 64 5.07 12.80 1.97
N ILE A 65 4.82 11.93 2.95
CA ILE A 65 4.30 12.34 4.26
C ILE A 65 5.34 13.16 5.03
N GLU A 66 6.60 12.71 5.05
CA GLU A 66 7.71 13.45 5.66
C GLU A 66 7.86 14.85 5.05
N ARG A 67 7.82 14.94 3.72
CA ARG A 67 7.85 16.22 3.02
C ARG A 67 6.67 17.12 3.41
N LEU A 68 5.45 16.58 3.43
CA LEU A 68 4.27 17.34 3.82
C LEU A 68 4.38 17.88 5.25
N TYR A 69 4.90 17.08 6.17
CA TYR A 69 5.14 17.48 7.55
C TYR A 69 6.12 18.66 7.62
N ASN A 70 7.26 18.58 6.92
CA ASN A 70 8.23 19.67 6.83
C ASN A 70 7.64 20.95 6.21
N ASP A 71 6.79 20.81 5.19
CA ASP A 71 6.12 21.94 4.55
C ASP A 71 5.14 22.64 5.54
N ILE A 72 4.43 21.87 6.37
CA ILE A 72 3.54 22.40 7.41
C ILE A 72 4.35 23.12 8.49
N GLU A 73 5.42 22.52 9.02
CA GLU A 73 6.26 23.16 10.05
C GLU A 73 6.87 24.48 9.55
N THR A 74 7.43 24.48 8.34
CA THR A 74 8.04 25.69 7.75
C THR A 74 7.02 26.80 7.45
N THR A 75 5.79 26.43 7.06
CA THR A 75 4.71 27.40 6.84
C THR A 75 4.18 27.98 8.15
N THR A 76 4.12 27.17 9.21
CA THR A 76 3.65 27.59 10.55
C THR A 76 4.68 28.49 11.26
N HIS A 77 5.96 28.42 10.87
CA HIS A 77 7.05 29.20 11.45
C HIS A 77 7.54 30.40 10.62
N LYS A 78 6.85 30.80 9.54
CA LYS A 78 7.15 32.08 8.88
C LYS A 78 6.67 33.24 9.78
N PRO A 79 7.56 34.11 10.30
CA PRO A 79 7.11 35.33 10.95
C PRO A 79 6.37 36.17 9.91
N ALA A 80 5.15 36.60 10.25
CA ALA A 80 4.49 37.65 9.50
C ALA A 80 5.43 38.87 9.51
N GLN A 81 6.09 39.17 8.38
CA GLN A 81 6.71 40.46 8.20
C GLN A 81 5.57 41.48 8.18
N VAL A 82 5.34 42.08 9.35
CA VAL A 82 4.55 43.30 9.45
C VAL A 82 5.45 44.39 8.90
N ASP A 83 5.31 44.70 7.62
CA ASP A 83 5.84 45.93 7.04
C ASP A 83 5.14 47.09 7.75
N VAL A 84 5.79 47.64 8.78
CA VAL A 84 5.43 48.94 9.34
C VAL A 84 5.92 49.98 8.33
N LEU A 85 5.03 50.34 7.40
CA LEU A 85 5.21 51.51 6.53
C LEU A 85 5.22 52.77 7.40
N ASN A 86 6.39 53.42 7.47
CA ASN A 86 6.56 54.80 7.92
C ASN A 86 6.16 55.78 6.82
#